data_AF-A0A5N6NCS3-F1
#
_entry.id   AF-A0A5N6NCS3-F1
#
_cell.length_a   1.000
_cell.length_b   1.000
_cell.length_c   1.000
_cell.angle_alpha   90.00
_cell.angle_beta   90.00
_cell.angle_gamma   90.00
#
_symmetry.space_group_name_H-M   'P 1'
#
loop_
_entity.id
_entity.type
_entity.pdbx_description
1 polymer ?
#
loop_
_entity_poly.entity_id
_entity_poly.type
_entity_poly.pdbx_seq_one_letter_code
_entity_poly.pdbx_strand_id
1 'polypeptide(L)'
;MQEWLLDIEEGKVGGLNNNEGLIEVPNDLLIADSLDPISDLIDFVYPSILQNFKNPNFFQERAILAPKNNVVEGINDRLMSMFPGDDMEYLSSDSIC
;
A
#
# COMPACT_ATOMS: atom_id res chain seq x y z
N MET A 1 6.39 11.96 -6.55
CA MET A 1 6.36 10.85 -5.57
C MET A 1 7.73 10.56 -4.95
N GLN A 2 8.75 10.11 -5.71
CA GLN A 2 10.07 9.73 -5.12
C GLN A 2 10.77 10.86 -4.37
N GLU A 3 10.74 12.09 -4.90
CA GLU A 3 11.41 13.24 -4.28
C GLU A 3 10.80 13.63 -2.91
N TRP A 4 9.47 13.54 -2.77
CA TRP A 4 8.79 13.84 -1.50
C TRP A 4 9.10 12.80 -0.41
N LEU A 5 9.15 11.51 -0.77
CA LEU A 5 9.57 10.45 0.16
C LEU A 5 11.03 10.64 0.60
N LEU A 6 11.92 10.95 -0.34
CA LEU A 6 13.33 11.26 -0.02
C LEU A 6 13.45 12.47 0.91
N ASP A 7 12.68 13.53 0.68
CA ASP A 7 12.70 14.70 1.53
C ASP A 7 12.18 14.42 2.95
N ILE A 8 11.26 13.46 3.12
CA ILE A 8 10.84 12.97 4.44
C ILE A 8 11.99 12.20 5.12
N GLU A 9 12.63 11.28 4.40
CA GLU A 9 13.75 10.48 4.93
C GLU A 9 14.94 11.36 5.34
N GLU A 10 15.21 12.41 4.57
CA GLU A 10 16.27 13.38 4.85
C GLU A 10 15.88 14.44 5.89
N GLY A 11 14.63 14.40 6.39
CA GLY A 11 14.14 15.35 7.40
C GLY A 11 14.00 16.78 6.91
N LYS A 12 13.87 16.98 5.58
CA LYS A 12 13.63 18.29 4.96
C LYS A 12 12.17 18.73 5.07
N VAL A 13 11.25 17.78 5.21
CA VAL A 13 9.80 18.03 5.44
C VAL A 13 9.48 17.80 6.92
N GLY A 14 8.52 18.53 7.49
CA GLY A 14 8.04 18.30 8.86
C GLY A 14 8.30 19.42 9.87
N GLY A 15 9.01 20.49 9.50
CA GLY A 15 9.25 21.65 10.39
C GLY A 15 10.19 21.36 11.58
N LEU A 16 10.79 22.41 12.15
CA LEU A 16 11.87 22.30 13.14
C LEU A 16 11.42 22.21 14.61
N ASN A 17 10.12 22.16 14.90
CA ASN A 17 9.65 22.50 16.24
C ASN A 17 8.93 21.35 16.94
N ASN A 18 9.54 20.90 18.05
CA ASN A 18 8.91 20.25 19.19
C ASN A 18 8.04 19.04 18.88
N ASN A 19 8.67 17.88 18.64
CA ASN A 19 8.11 16.52 18.73
C ASN A 19 6.86 16.15 17.90
N GLU A 20 6.25 17.10 17.18
CA GLU A 20 5.11 16.90 16.29
C GLU A 20 5.34 17.66 14.98
N GLY A 21 5.95 16.98 13.99
CA GLY A 21 6.16 17.55 12.67
C GLY A 21 4.93 17.36 11.77
N LEU A 22 4.41 18.45 11.19
CA LEU A 22 3.34 18.39 10.20
C LEU A 22 3.94 18.19 8.81
N ILE A 23 3.53 17.12 8.12
CA ILE A 23 3.88 16.86 6.74
C ILE A 23 2.65 17.07 5.86
N GLU A 24 2.82 17.81 4.76
CA GLU A 24 1.79 17.93 3.73
C GLU A 24 1.97 16.78 2.74
N VAL A 25 0.90 15.99 2.54
CA VAL A 25 0.88 14.92 1.55
C VAL A 25 0.49 15.52 0.20
N PRO A 26 1.29 15.30 -0.87
CA PRO A 26 0.97 15.77 -2.21
C PRO A 26 -0.40 15.28 -2.69
N ASN A 27 -1.16 16.16 -3.33
CA ASN A 27 -2.53 15.85 -3.78
C ASN A 27 -2.61 14.69 -4.77
N ASP A 28 -1.55 14.42 -5.54
CA ASP A 28 -1.43 13.28 -6.45
C ASP A 28 -1.29 11.93 -5.72
N LEU A 29 -0.98 11.96 -4.43
CA LEU A 29 -0.92 10.77 -3.55
C LEU A 29 -2.19 10.59 -2.72
N LEU A 30 -3.12 11.55 -2.79
CA LEU A 30 -4.39 11.47 -2.08
C LEU A 30 -5.42 10.71 -2.92
N ILE A 31 -6.05 9.74 -2.29
CA ILE A 31 -7.27 9.12 -2.81
C ILE A 31 -8.43 9.93 -2.25
N ALA A 32 -9.35 10.35 -3.12
CA ALA A 32 -10.51 11.13 -2.71
C ALA A 32 -11.38 10.32 -1.73
N ASP A 33 -12.07 11.02 -0.83
CA ASP A 33 -13.02 10.39 0.08
C ASP A 33 -14.07 9.62 -0.72
N SER A 34 -14.19 8.33 -0.42
CA SER A 34 -15.06 7.42 -1.15
C SER A 34 -15.84 6.50 -0.23
N LEU A 35 -16.87 5.87 -0.79
CA LEU A 35 -17.70 4.90 -0.08
C LEU A 35 -16.96 3.60 0.24
N ASP A 36 -15.91 3.27 -0.52
CA ASP A 36 -15.08 2.07 -0.35
C ASP A 36 -13.60 2.42 -0.60
N PRO A 37 -12.94 3.08 0.38
CA PRO A 37 -11.59 3.61 0.20
C PRO A 37 -10.53 2.50 0.03
N ILE A 38 -10.81 1.29 0.51
CA ILE A 38 -9.91 0.13 0.32
C ILE A 38 -9.93 -0.31 -1.14
N SER A 39 -11.11 -0.39 -1.75
CA SER A 39 -11.22 -0.75 -3.17
C SER A 39 -10.57 0.29 -4.06
N ASP A 40 -10.80 1.57 -3.77
CA ASP A 40 -10.18 2.65 -4.54
C ASP A 40 -8.66 2.67 -4.39
N LEU A 41 -8.13 2.38 -3.20
CA LEU A 41 -6.69 2.19 -2.98
C LEU A 41 -6.13 1.01 -3.79
N ILE A 42 -6.84 -0.12 -3.80
CA ILE A 42 -6.45 -1.29 -4.60
C ILE A 42 -6.46 -0.95 -6.09
N ASP A 43 -7.48 -0.26 -6.59
CA ASP A 43 -7.58 0.11 -8.01
C ASP A 43 -6.55 1.17 -8.41
N PHE A 44 -6.22 2.09 -7.49
CA PHE A 44 -5.18 3.09 -7.70
C PHE A 44 -3.80 2.45 -7.83
N VAL A 45 -3.46 1.51 -6.93
CA VAL A 45 -2.14 0.85 -6.94
C VAL A 45 -2.08 -0.27 -7.96
N TYR A 46 -3.12 -1.10 -8.09
CA TYR A 46 -3.18 -2.27 -8.96
C TYR A 46 -4.32 -2.15 -10.00
N PRO A 47 -4.19 -1.23 -10.97
CA PRO A 47 -5.25 -1.02 -11.96
C PRO A 47 -5.48 -2.29 -12.80
N SER A 48 -6.76 -2.63 -13.00
CA SER A 48 -7.16 -3.83 -13.77
C SER A 48 -6.51 -5.11 -13.24
N ILE A 49 -6.49 -5.29 -11.91
CA ILE A 49 -5.78 -6.40 -11.25
C ILE A 49 -6.15 -7.78 -11.80
N LEU A 50 -7.43 -8.01 -12.14
CA LEU A 50 -7.92 -9.28 -12.70
C LEU A 50 -7.43 -9.57 -14.12
N GLN A 51 -6.92 -8.58 -14.83
CA GLN A 51 -6.29 -8.77 -16.14
C GLN A 51 -4.79 -9.06 -15.98
N ASN A 52 -4.17 -8.57 -14.89
CA ASN A 52 -2.74 -8.63 -14.65
C ASN A 52 -2.31 -9.66 -13.60
N PHE A 53 -3.26 -10.35 -12.94
CA PHE A 53 -2.95 -11.24 -11.80
C PHE A 53 -1.99 -12.39 -12.10
N LYS A 54 -1.85 -12.75 -13.38
CA LYS A 54 -0.90 -13.77 -13.85
C LYS A 54 0.48 -13.23 -14.23
N ASN A 55 0.70 -11.92 -14.13
CA ASN A 55 1.96 -11.26 -14.47
C ASN A 55 2.73 -10.91 -13.18
N PRO A 56 3.80 -11.65 -12.83
CA PRO A 56 4.56 -11.38 -11.60
C PRO A 56 5.19 -9.99 -11.57
N ASN A 57 5.65 -9.48 -12.72
CA ASN A 57 6.31 -8.17 -12.80
C ASN A 57 5.34 -7.04 -12.43
N PHE A 58 4.04 -7.22 -12.71
CA PHE A 58 3.01 -6.25 -12.34
C PHE A 58 2.95 -6.02 -10.83
N PHE A 59 3.12 -7.07 -10.03
CA PHE A 59 3.11 -6.96 -8.57
C PHE A 59 4.44 -6.54 -7.98
N GLN A 60 5.56 -6.86 -8.64
CA GLN A 60 6.90 -6.52 -8.13
C GLN A 60 7.18 -5.01 -8.13
N GLU A 61 6.59 -4.27 -9.07
CA GLU A 61 6.81 -2.83 -9.20
C GLU A 61 5.89 -1.99 -8.29
N ARG A 62 5.01 -2.62 -7.51
CA ARG A 62 3.88 -1.97 -6.83
C ARG A 62 3.70 -2.53 -5.43
N ALA A 63 3.59 -1.66 -4.42
CA ALA A 63 3.37 -2.06 -3.04
C ALA A 63 2.38 -1.13 -2.34
N ILE A 64 1.54 -1.71 -1.48
CA ILE A 64 0.75 -0.98 -0.50
C ILE A 64 1.41 -1.15 0.85
N LEU A 65 1.82 -0.04 1.47
CA LEU A 65 2.43 -0.03 2.79
C LEU A 65 1.45 0.60 3.78
N ALA A 66 1.22 -0.05 4.91
CA ALA A 66 0.42 0.48 5.99
C ALA A 66 1.18 0.39 7.31
N PRO A 67 1.03 1.37 8.21
CA PRO A 67 1.77 1.43 9.47
C PRO A 67 1.31 0.37 10.50
N LYS A 68 0.14 -0.25 10.31
CA LYS A 68 -0.40 -1.28 11.22
C LYS A 68 -0.78 -2.54 10.46
N ASN A 69 -0.42 -3.70 11.02
CA ASN A 69 -0.68 -5.00 10.40
C ASN A 69 -2.17 -5.30 10.19
N ASN A 70 -3.05 -4.87 11.10
CA ASN A 70 -4.49 -5.11 10.95
C ASN A 70 -5.09 -4.40 9.72
N VAL A 71 -4.48 -3.29 9.30
CA VAL A 71 -4.88 -2.60 8.06
C VAL A 71 -4.39 -3.38 6.84
N VAL A 72 -3.15 -3.91 6.90
CA VAL A 72 -2.59 -4.77 5.85
C VAL A 72 -3.44 -6.02 5.67
N GLU A 73 -3.88 -6.64 6.76
CA GLU A 73 -4.74 -7.83 6.75
C GLU A 73 -6.05 -7.58 6.01
N GLY A 74 -6.77 -6.49 6.34
CA GLY A 74 -8.01 -6.14 5.63
C GLY A 74 -7.83 -5.85 4.14
N ILE A 75 -6.67 -5.32 3.73
CA ILE A 75 -6.34 -5.11 2.31
C ILE A 75 -6.05 -6.44 1.63
N ASN A 76 -5.30 -7.34 2.28
CA ASN A 76 -5.00 -8.67 1.76
C ASN A 76 -6.26 -9.50 1.58
N ASP A 77 -7.17 -9.51 2.56
CA ASP A 77 -8.45 -10.22 2.49
C ASP A 77 -9.29 -9.72 1.32
N ARG A 78 -9.34 -8.39 1.15
CA ARG A 78 -10.07 -7.77 0.04
C ARG A 78 -9.46 -8.16 -1.31
N LEU A 79 -8.14 -8.14 -1.45
CA LEU A 79 -7.43 -8.59 -2.66
C LEU A 79 -7.69 -10.06 -2.96
N MET A 80 -7.57 -10.94 -1.95
CA MET A 80 -7.80 -12.38 -2.11
C MET A 80 -9.23 -12.66 -2.57
N SER A 81 -10.22 -11.94 -2.03
CA SER A 81 -11.62 -12.10 -2.45
C SER A 81 -11.91 -11.74 -3.91
N MET A 82 -11.01 -10.98 -4.58
CA MET A 82 -11.17 -10.62 -5.98
C MET A 82 -10.67 -11.70 -6.93
N PHE A 83 -9.65 -12.46 -6.53
CA PHE A 83 -9.04 -13.44 -7.42
C PHE A 83 -9.91 -14.68 -7.58
N PRO A 84 -10.05 -15.22 -8.81
CA PRO A 84 -10.76 -16.47 -9.00
C PRO A 84 -9.94 -17.64 -8.46
N GLY A 85 -10.53 -18.45 -7.59
CA GLY A 85 -9.90 -19.63 -7.00
C GLY A 85 -10.15 -19.71 -5.50
N ASP A 86 -9.64 -20.76 -4.87
CA ASP A 86 -9.65 -20.90 -3.42
C ASP A 86 -8.44 -20.15 -2.84
N ASP A 87 -8.66 -19.45 -1.72
CA ASP A 87 -7.60 -18.84 -0.94
C ASP A 87 -6.77 -19.91 -0.22
N MET A 88 -5.46 -19.66 -0.11
CA MET A 88 -4.57 -20.48 0.69
C MET A 88 -3.77 -19.61 1.64
N GLU A 89 -3.86 -19.92 2.93
CA GLU A 89 -3.07 -19.29 3.96
C GLU A 89 -1.72 -20.01 4.07
N TYR A 90 -0.64 -19.26 3.86
CA TYR A 90 0.72 -19.73 4.08
C TYR A 90 1.26 -19.11 5.36
N LEU A 91 1.61 -19.93 6.33
CA LEU A 91 2.26 -19.48 7.55
C LEU A 91 3.71 -19.07 7.22
N SER A 92 4.14 -17.90 7.70
CA SER A 92 5.53 -17.47 7.59
C SER A 92 6.45 -18.44 8.34
N SER A 93 7.54 -18.88 7.70
CA SER A 93 8.57 -19.70 8.33
C SER A 93 9.77 -18.83 8.68
N ASP A 94 10.03 -18.66 9.98
CA ASP A 94 11.21 -17.93 10.47
C ASP A 94 12.48 -18.79 10.53
N SER A 95 12.39 -20.06 10.17
CA SER A 95 13.54 -20.97 10.11
C SER A 95 14.22 -20.92 8.75
N ILE A 96 15.47 -20.45 8.73
CA ILE A 96 16.44 -20.75 7.67
C ILE A 96 16.89 -22.19 7.89
N CYS A 97 16.56 -23.08 6.97
CA CYS A 97 17.13 -24.43 6.93
C CYS A 97 18.46 -24.42 6.19
#